data_AF-A0A7T0JS20-F1
#
_entry.id   AF-A0A7T0JS20-F1
#
_cell.length_a   1.000
_cell.length_b   1.000
_cell.length_c   1.000
_cell.angle_alpha   90.00
_cell.angle_beta   90.00
_cell.angle_gamma   90.00
#
_symmetry.space_group_name_H-M   'P 1'
#
loop_
_entity.id
_entity.type
_entity.pdbx_description
1 polymer ?
#
loop_
_entity_poly.entity_id
_entity_poly.type
_entity_poly.pdbx_seq_one_letter_code
_entity_poly.pdbx_strand_id
1 'polypeptide(L)'
;MTPQNQTSTATATPAASQTDAKQTAWLYSTVQQFSKKHPAFPVGTLRHQIFNEETNGLKKSGAIVRNGRRVLIREDRYFAWLESQNAGAQA
;
A
#
# COMPACT_ATOMS: atom_id res chain seq x y z
N MET A 1 3.59 -60.99 -16.25
CA MET A 1 2.65 -60.12 -15.52
C MET A 1 3.40 -58.89 -15.08
N THR A 2 3.27 -57.80 -15.84
CA THR A 2 3.77 -56.47 -15.47
C THR A 2 2.78 -55.48 -16.08
N PRO A 3 2.01 -54.71 -15.31
CA PRO A 3 1.09 -53.74 -15.88
C PRO A 3 1.79 -52.41 -16.18
N GLN A 4 1.49 -51.87 -17.37
CA GLN A 4 1.67 -50.48 -17.79
C GLN A 4 0.67 -49.56 -17.07
N ASN A 5 1.08 -48.33 -16.76
CA ASN A 5 0.18 -47.17 -16.64
C ASN A 5 1.02 -45.89 -16.81
N GLN A 6 1.11 -45.29 -18.01
CA GLN A 6 0.23 -44.26 -18.58
C GLN A 6 0.10 -42.96 -17.77
N THR A 7 0.61 -41.89 -18.40
CA THR A 7 0.16 -40.48 -18.41
C THR A 7 -0.16 -39.74 -17.11
N SER A 8 0.59 -38.67 -16.89
CA SER A 8 0.05 -37.41 -16.34
C SER A 8 0.73 -36.23 -17.01
N THR A 9 0.16 -35.80 -18.14
CA THR A 9 0.23 -34.42 -18.61
C THR A 9 -0.60 -33.56 -17.66
N ALA A 10 0.04 -32.75 -16.83
CA ALA A 10 -0.62 -31.67 -16.11
C ALA A 10 -0.16 -30.34 -16.69
N THR A 11 -0.79 -29.95 -17.80
CA THR A 11 -0.91 -28.55 -18.19
C THR A 11 -1.74 -27.86 -17.10
N ALA A 12 -1.09 -27.04 -16.27
CA ALA A 12 -1.77 -26.20 -15.30
C ALA A 12 -1.29 -24.74 -15.44
N THR A 13 -1.71 -24.12 -16.54
CA THR A 13 -2.03 -22.69 -16.57
C THR A 13 -3.53 -22.66 -16.86
N PRO A 14 -4.36 -22.21 -15.92
CA PRO A 14 -4.67 -20.78 -15.91
C PRO A 14 -4.97 -20.24 -14.51
N ALA A 15 -4.16 -19.31 -14.04
CA ALA A 15 -4.62 -18.33 -13.08
C ALA A 15 -4.16 -16.98 -13.58
N ALA A 16 -4.88 -16.48 -14.59
CA ALA A 16 -4.93 -15.06 -14.87
C ALA A 16 -5.23 -14.36 -13.54
N SER A 17 -4.22 -13.67 -13.00
CA SER A 17 -4.36 -12.84 -11.82
C SER A 17 -5.51 -11.90 -12.07
N GLN A 18 -6.55 -12.06 -11.27
CA GLN A 18 -7.73 -11.22 -11.29
C GLN A 18 -7.26 -9.78 -11.08
N THR A 19 -7.33 -8.98 -12.14
CA THR A 19 -7.24 -7.53 -12.04
C THR A 19 -8.52 -7.08 -11.35
N ASP A 20 -8.51 -7.13 -10.02
CA ASP A 20 -9.50 -6.49 -9.18
C ASP A 20 -9.50 -5.01 -9.60
N ALA A 21 -10.46 -4.62 -10.43
CA ALA A 21 -10.81 -3.24 -10.67
C ALA A 21 -11.48 -2.72 -9.39
N LYS A 22 -10.69 -2.69 -8.31
CA LYS A 22 -11.04 -2.11 -7.03
C LYS A 22 -11.21 -0.64 -7.30
N GLN A 23 -12.48 -0.26 -7.45
CA GLN A 23 -13.04 1.07 -7.47
C GLN A 23 -12.01 2.11 -7.05
N THR A 24 -11.62 2.99 -8.00
CA THR A 24 -10.78 4.16 -7.77
C THR A 24 -11.55 5.17 -6.90
N ALA A 25 -11.90 4.75 -5.69
CA ALA A 25 -12.36 5.59 -4.62
C ALA A 25 -11.19 6.51 -4.31
N TRP A 26 -11.25 7.72 -4.88
CA TRP A 26 -10.59 8.94 -4.44
C TRP A 26 -9.44 8.65 -3.46
N LEU A 27 -8.30 8.20 -4.01
CA LEU A 27 -7.15 7.69 -3.24
C LEU A 27 -6.51 8.75 -2.33
N TYR A 28 -6.98 9.99 -2.44
CA TYR A 28 -6.48 11.14 -1.72
C TYR A 28 -7.45 11.54 -0.62
N SER A 29 -6.94 11.55 0.61
CA SER A 29 -7.65 12.06 1.77
C SER A 29 -6.85 13.20 2.40
N THR A 30 -7.53 14.19 2.96
CA THR A 30 -6.86 15.11 3.89
C THR A 30 -6.43 14.37 5.16
N VAL A 31 -5.50 14.94 5.92
CA VAL A 31 -5.07 14.40 7.22
C VAL A 31 -6.24 14.09 8.15
N GLN A 32 -7.25 14.97 8.18
CA GLN A 32 -8.45 14.79 9.01
C GLN A 32 -9.33 13.64 8.52
N GLN A 33 -9.56 13.55 7.20
CA GLN A 33 -10.33 12.47 6.60
C GLN A 33 -9.64 11.11 6.78
N PHE A 34 -8.32 11.08 6.59
CA PHE A 34 -7.51 9.87 6.78
C PHE A 34 -7.59 9.38 8.23
N SER A 35 -7.44 10.27 9.21
CA SER A 35 -7.55 9.92 10.63
C SER A 35 -8.96 9.43 11.00
N LYS A 36 -10.01 10.02 10.42
CA LYS A 36 -11.40 9.56 10.61
C LYS A 36 -11.64 8.18 9.99
N LYS A 37 -11.05 7.90 8.82
CA LYS A 37 -11.17 6.61 8.12
C LYS A 37 -10.35 5.51 8.81
N HIS A 38 -9.17 5.87 9.32
CA HIS A 38 -8.24 4.97 9.99
C HIS A 38 -7.93 5.49 11.39
N PRO A 39 -8.75 5.15 12.40
CA PRO A 39 -8.59 5.67 13.77
C PRO A 39 -7.26 5.26 14.43
N ALA A 40 -6.60 4.23 13.91
CA ALA A 40 -5.23 3.84 14.31
C ALA A 40 -4.16 4.90 13.98
N PHE A 41 -4.48 5.91 13.17
CA PHE A 41 -3.57 6.99 12.79
C PHE A 41 -4.08 8.34 13.30
N PRO A 42 -3.71 8.74 14.52
CA PRO A 42 -4.09 10.03 15.07
C PRO A 42 -3.52 11.18 14.24
N VAL A 43 -4.27 12.29 14.17
CA VAL A 43 -3.85 13.51 13.46
C VAL A 43 -2.48 14.01 13.92
N GLY A 44 -2.16 13.92 15.21
CA GLY A 44 -0.85 14.32 15.77
C GLY A 44 0.30 13.54 15.15
N THR A 45 0.19 12.21 15.11
CA THR A 45 1.19 11.33 14.50
C THR A 45 1.36 11.60 13.02
N LEU A 46 0.24 11.74 12.28
CA LEU A 46 0.29 12.05 10.85
C LEU A 46 0.99 13.39 10.58
N ARG A 47 0.69 14.43 11.38
CA ARG A 47 1.35 15.74 11.25
C ARG A 47 2.85 15.65 11.54
N HIS A 48 3.25 14.89 12.56
CA HIS A 48 4.66 14.67 12.87
C HIS A 48 5.39 13.95 11.71
N GLN A 49 4.77 12.93 11.12
CA GLN A 49 5.35 12.21 9.98
C GLN A 49 5.45 13.10 8.73
N ILE A 50 4.43 13.91 8.45
CA ILE A 50 4.43 14.87 7.34
C ILE A 50 5.46 15.97 7.55
N PHE A 51 5.63 16.46 8.77
CA PHE A 51 6.65 17.46 9.09
C PHE A 51 8.06 16.94 8.82
N ASN A 52 8.30 15.66 9.13
CA ASN A 52 9.57 14.98 8.92
C ASN A 52 9.66 14.25 7.56
N GLU A 53 8.85 14.62 6.57
CA GLU A 53 8.71 13.86 5.31
C GLU A 53 10.01 13.74 4.49
N GLU A 54 10.94 14.67 4.67
CA GLU A 54 12.26 14.68 4.03
C GLU A 54 13.21 13.65 4.64
N THR A 55 13.11 13.40 5.96
CA THR A 55 14.05 12.56 6.71
C THR A 55 13.56 11.13 6.87
N ASN A 56 12.24 10.92 6.98
CA ASN A 56 11.64 9.59 7.13
C ASN A 56 11.34 8.88 5.78
N GLY A 57 11.67 9.52 4.65
CA GLY A 57 11.43 8.96 3.31
C GLY A 57 9.97 9.03 2.83
N LEU A 58 9.06 9.62 3.61
CA LEU A 58 7.64 9.72 3.27
C LEU A 58 7.43 10.55 2.00
N LYS A 59 8.20 11.62 1.78
CA LYS A 59 8.12 12.41 0.54
C LYS A 59 8.52 11.59 -0.69
N LYS A 60 9.57 10.76 -0.57
CA LYS A 60 10.08 9.91 -1.65
C LYS A 60 9.10 8.80 -2.03
N SER A 61 8.28 8.34 -1.08
CA SER A 61 7.25 7.32 -1.32
C SER A 61 6.12 7.80 -2.26
N GLY A 62 5.95 9.11 -2.44
CA GLY A 62 4.82 9.69 -3.16
C GLY A 62 3.48 9.60 -2.39
N ALA A 63 3.52 9.30 -1.09
CA ALA A 63 2.34 9.27 -0.23
C ALA A 63 1.78 10.67 0.08
N ILE A 64 2.59 11.72 -0.01
CA ILE A 64 2.17 13.08 0.31
C ILE A 64 2.08 13.92 -0.97
N VAL A 65 0.93 14.57 -1.15
CA VAL A 65 0.67 15.50 -2.25
C VAL A 65 0.26 16.84 -1.66
N ARG A 66 1.00 17.90 -2.03
CA ARG A 66 0.71 19.28 -1.62
C ARG A 66 -0.19 19.94 -2.64
N ASN A 67 -1.39 20.35 -2.22
CA ASN A 67 -2.36 21.10 -3.03
C ASN A 67 -2.59 22.47 -2.38
N GLY A 68 -1.73 23.43 -2.73
CA GLY A 68 -1.70 24.76 -2.10
C GLY A 68 -1.40 24.67 -0.60
N ARG A 69 -2.35 25.16 0.22
CA ARG A 69 -2.25 25.10 1.69
C ARG A 69 -2.66 23.75 2.29
N ARG A 70 -3.17 22.82 1.46
CA ARG A 70 -3.68 21.51 1.91
C ARG A 70 -2.64 20.44 1.65
N VAL A 71 -2.55 19.49 2.59
CA VAL A 71 -1.80 18.26 2.44
C VAL A 71 -2.77 17.11 2.23
N LEU A 72 -2.56 16.37 1.14
CA LEU A 72 -3.31 15.18 0.78
C LEU A 72 -2.42 13.96 0.99
N ILE A 73 -3.00 12.91 1.54
CA ILE A 73 -2.38 11.62 1.76
C ILE A 73 -2.95 10.66 0.73
N ARG A 74 -2.06 10.03 -0.03
CA ARG A 74 -2.36 8.95 -0.95
C ARG A 74 -2.26 7.63 -0.20
N GLU A 75 -3.39 6.98 0.00
CA GLU A 75 -3.55 5.88 0.97
C GLU A 75 -2.70 4.64 0.64
N ASP A 76 -2.71 4.20 -0.62
CA ASP A 76 -1.93 3.06 -1.12
C ASP A 76 -0.41 3.25 -0.90
N ARG A 77 0.10 4.43 -1.25
CA ARG A 77 1.52 4.78 -1.10
C ARG A 77 1.90 4.95 0.37
N TYR A 78 1.00 5.47 1.19
CA TYR A 78 1.24 5.63 2.63
C TYR A 78 1.42 4.28 3.32
N PHE A 79 0.55 3.30 3.02
CA PHE A 79 0.69 1.96 3.60
C PHE A 79 1.93 1.23 3.08
N ALA A 80 2.23 1.34 1.79
CA ALA A 80 3.47 0.77 1.24
C ALA A 80 4.72 1.36 1.92
N TRP A 81 4.74 2.67 2.18
CA TRP A 81 5.80 3.30 2.97
C TRP A 81 5.87 2.76 4.39
N LEU A 82 4.73 2.65 5.09
CA LEU A 82 4.67 2.15 6.45
C LEU A 82 5.21 0.71 6.56
N GLU A 83 4.87 -0.16 5.62
CA GLU A 83 5.38 -1.52 5.55
C GLU A 83 6.89 -1.55 5.28
N SER A 84 7.37 -0.73 4.34
CA SER A 84 8.82 -0.62 4.06
C SER A 84 9.64 -0.14 5.25
N GLN A 85 9.08 0.77 6.07
CA GLN A 85 9.74 1.24 7.29
C GLN A 85 9.91 0.09 8.31
N ASN A 86 8.91 -0.77 8.45
CA ASN A 86 8.99 -1.92 9.34
C ASN A 86 9.90 -3.03 8.80
N ALA A 87 9.94 -3.24 7.48
CA ALA A 87 10.83 -4.22 6.86
C ALA A 87 12.31 -3.86 7.03
N GLY A 88 12.65 -2.56 7.00
CA GLY A 88 14.01 -2.08 7.25
C GLY A 88 14.47 -2.18 8.71
N ALA A 89 13.55 -2.39 9.66
CA ALA A 89 13.87 -2.58 11.07
C ALA A 89 14.16 -4.05 11.45
N GLN A 90 13.98 -4.98 10.51
CA GLN A 90 14.15 -6.43 10.72
C GLN A 90 15.47 -6.98 10.12
N ALA A 91 16.47 -6.11 9.87
CA ALA A 91 17.78 -6.48 9.33
C ALA A 91 18.91 -6.18 10.33
#